data_AF-A0A1W1VYG8-F1
#
_entry.id   AF-A0A1W1VYG8-F1
#
_cell.length_a   1.000
_cell.length_b   1.000
_cell.length_c   1.000
_cell.angle_alpha   90.00
_cell.angle_beta   90.00
_cell.angle_gamma   90.00
#
_symmetry.space_group_name_H-M   'P 1'
#
loop_
_entity.id
_entity.type
_entity.pdbx_description
1 polymer ?
#
loop_
_entity_poly.entity_id
_entity_poly.type
_entity_poly.pdbx_seq_one_letter_code
_entity_poly.pdbx_strand_id
1 'polypeptide(L)'
;MRPAVHILIGILVGWLLSHLWGYVKGNDRDFIVSPALPALSPITSTSPSPFDTIYYFYKAVEEGNEEKVRELVTPELWSHLKEEGFLQQWQARKNMEPGLRFVLFLVAEQNVDEEAGRAWARGQAEWDSPRKGIISSEETIRLLRFGNTWKIAAIESESPVYTADEFYRAIQRGDWNRVRSLVDPDYWRRLSSAGIISALKKDRQASSAGVYLVFYINDYGLVDKDTAWVQGDVIWHPLTTKSFETPATLSLRKTRKGWIITHIAGHWEIRK
;
A
#
# COMPACT_ATOMS: atom_id res chain seq x y z
N MET A 1 9.98 2.88 -32.51
CA MET A 1 9.02 3.62 -31.68
C MET A 1 9.22 3.16 -30.24
N ARG A 2 9.61 4.06 -29.33
CA ARG A 2 9.86 3.74 -27.91
C ARG A 2 8.57 3.97 -27.11
N PRO A 3 8.10 3.06 -26.26
CA PRO A 3 7.01 3.35 -25.36
C PRO A 3 7.53 4.21 -24.20
N ALA A 4 6.88 5.35 -23.97
CA ALA A 4 7.21 6.26 -22.88
C ALA A 4 6.60 5.73 -21.57
N VAL A 5 7.41 5.09 -20.74
CA VAL A 5 7.04 4.69 -19.38
C VAL A 5 7.08 5.93 -18.50
N HIS A 6 5.90 6.45 -18.14
CA HIS A 6 5.77 7.55 -17.20
C HIS A 6 5.57 6.97 -15.80
N ILE A 7 6.61 7.04 -14.97
CA ILE A 7 6.60 6.58 -13.57
C ILE A 7 6.00 7.71 -12.71
N LEU A 8 4.95 7.40 -11.94
CA LEU A 8 4.21 8.35 -11.10
C LEU A 8 4.57 8.12 -9.62
N ILE A 9 5.57 8.82 -9.10
CA ILE A 9 5.80 8.87 -7.64
C ILE A 9 5.10 10.11 -7.12
N GLY A 10 3.84 9.89 -6.77
CA GLY A 10 3.18 10.77 -5.83
C GLY A 10 3.72 10.50 -4.44
N ILE A 11 4.68 11.31 -4.00
CA ILE A 11 4.74 11.78 -2.62
C ILE A 11 5.14 10.71 -1.58
N LEU A 12 6.43 10.32 -1.56
CA LEU A 12 7.06 9.79 -0.33
C LEU A 12 7.23 10.89 0.75
N VAL A 13 7.30 12.17 0.32
CA VAL A 13 7.66 13.29 1.21
C VAL A 13 6.46 14.07 1.75
N GLY A 14 5.44 14.32 0.93
CA GLY A 14 4.23 15.05 1.37
C GLY A 14 3.28 14.26 2.27
N TRP A 15 3.34 12.93 2.34
CA TRP A 15 2.54 12.14 3.29
C TRP A 15 3.17 12.14 4.69
N LEU A 16 4.50 11.97 4.77
CA LEU A 16 5.26 12.16 6.03
C LEU A 16 5.14 13.61 6.56
N LEU A 17 5.07 14.62 5.68
CA LEU A 17 4.87 16.02 6.06
C LEU A 17 3.42 16.37 6.44
N SER A 18 2.39 15.76 5.83
CA SER A 18 0.99 16.10 6.10
C SER A 18 0.40 15.47 7.37
N HIS A 19 1.03 14.42 7.92
CA HIS A 19 0.67 13.83 9.23
C HIS A 19 1.48 14.41 10.41
N LEU A 20 2.17 15.55 10.20
CA LEU A 20 2.95 16.24 11.25
C LEU A 20 2.23 17.41 11.90
N TRP A 21 1.10 17.88 11.37
CA TRP A 21 0.28 18.94 11.98
C TRP A 21 -1.14 18.43 12.29
N GLY A 22 -1.36 18.05 13.55
CA GLY A 22 -2.70 17.91 14.13
C GLY A 22 -3.02 16.54 14.70
N TYR A 23 -2.60 16.27 15.93
CA TYR A 23 -3.50 16.16 17.10
C TYR A 23 -2.68 15.88 18.36
N VAL A 24 -2.76 16.80 19.32
CA VAL A 24 -2.38 16.58 20.71
C VAL A 24 -3.66 16.22 21.46
N LYS A 25 -3.68 15.05 22.09
CA LYS A 25 -4.34 14.80 23.39
C LYS A 25 -3.70 13.56 24.02
N GLY A 26 -3.19 13.73 25.24
CA GLY A 26 -2.24 12.82 25.87
C GLY A 26 -2.82 11.83 26.89
N ASN A 27 -1.88 11.05 27.46
CA ASN A 27 -1.88 10.15 28.62
C ASN A 27 -2.97 9.06 28.70
N ASP A 28 -2.70 7.81 29.06
CA ASP A 28 -1.75 7.31 30.05
C ASP A 28 -1.10 5.96 29.67
N ARG A 29 -0.06 5.63 30.45
CA ARG A 29 0.80 4.45 30.44
C ARG A 29 0.02 3.14 30.59
N ASP A 30 0.44 2.11 29.86
CA ASP A 30 0.60 0.77 30.42
C ASP A 30 1.73 0.02 29.70
N PHE A 31 2.66 -0.51 30.51
CA PHE A 31 3.77 -1.37 30.10
C PHE A 31 3.21 -2.69 29.58
N ILE A 32 3.48 -3.06 28.31
CA ILE A 32 3.27 -4.42 27.82
C ILE A 32 4.60 -4.97 27.32
N VAL A 33 4.99 -6.08 27.95
CA VAL A 33 6.13 -6.94 27.67
C VAL A 33 6.19 -7.28 26.19
N SER A 34 7.34 -7.06 25.54
CA SER A 34 7.57 -7.48 24.15
C SER A 34 7.37 -8.99 24.00
N PRO A 35 6.47 -9.47 23.12
CA PRO A 35 6.50 -10.86 22.72
C PRO A 35 7.77 -11.12 21.89
N ALA A 36 8.46 -12.23 22.18
CA ALA A 36 9.61 -12.67 21.40
C ALA A 36 9.23 -12.81 19.92
N LEU A 37 10.05 -12.23 19.05
CA LEU A 37 9.89 -12.33 17.60
C LEU A 37 9.88 -13.81 17.17
N PRO A 38 8.98 -14.22 16.26
CA PRO A 38 8.99 -15.58 15.73
C PRO A 38 10.30 -15.85 14.99
N ALA A 39 10.88 -17.02 15.23
CA ALA A 39 12.10 -17.47 14.57
C ALA A 39 11.86 -17.60 13.06
N LEU A 40 12.63 -16.85 12.27
CA LEU A 40 12.65 -16.97 10.81
C LEU A 40 13.19 -18.34 10.42
N SER A 41 12.45 -19.04 9.56
CA SER A 41 12.90 -20.32 8.99
C SER A 41 14.12 -20.10 8.09
N PRO A 42 15.10 -21.03 8.07
CA PRO A 42 16.29 -20.88 7.24
C PRO A 42 15.91 -21.04 5.76
N ILE A 43 16.07 -19.95 4.99
CA ILE A 43 15.84 -19.96 3.54
C ILE A 43 17.08 -20.52 2.86
N THR A 44 16.97 -21.73 2.31
CA THR A 44 17.90 -22.25 1.30
C THR A 44 17.37 -21.92 -0.10
N SER A 45 17.91 -20.89 -0.75
CA SER A 45 17.82 -20.72 -2.22
C SER A 45 18.91 -19.77 -2.73
N THR A 46 19.68 -20.24 -3.71
CA THR A 46 20.88 -19.64 -4.32
C THR A 46 20.64 -18.46 -5.28
N SER A 47 19.63 -17.62 -5.01
CA SER A 47 19.43 -16.34 -5.70
C SER A 47 19.03 -15.28 -4.68
N PRO A 48 19.62 -14.07 -4.69
CA PRO A 48 19.24 -13.01 -3.76
C PRO A 48 17.75 -12.72 -3.91
N SER A 49 17.05 -12.68 -2.77
CA SER A 49 15.61 -12.41 -2.73
C SER A 49 15.36 -10.99 -3.27
N PRO A 50 14.36 -10.78 -4.17
CA PRO A 50 14.02 -9.43 -4.62
C PRO A 50 13.71 -8.48 -3.46
N PHE A 51 13.23 -9.01 -2.34
CA PHE A 51 12.79 -8.21 -1.20
C PHE A 51 13.95 -7.70 -0.34
N ASP A 52 15.14 -8.31 -0.44
CA ASP A 52 16.35 -7.78 0.21
C ASP A 52 16.71 -6.40 -0.33
N THR A 53 16.47 -6.17 -1.63
CA THR A 53 16.66 -4.86 -2.27
C THR A 53 15.84 -3.76 -1.59
N ILE A 54 14.64 -4.07 -1.09
CA ILE A 54 13.76 -3.11 -0.40
C ILE A 54 14.40 -2.66 0.92
N TYR A 55 14.87 -3.63 1.72
CA TYR A 55 15.55 -3.33 2.97
C TYR A 55 16.82 -2.49 2.75
N TYR A 56 17.67 -2.91 1.80
CA TYR A 56 18.91 -2.19 1.50
C TYR A 56 18.65 -0.79 0.95
N PHE A 57 17.56 -0.60 0.20
CA PHE A 57 17.18 0.72 -0.29
C PHE A 57 16.86 1.65 0.87
N TYR A 58 15.98 1.25 1.79
CA TYR A 58 15.61 2.09 2.92
C TYR A 58 16.77 2.34 3.88
N LYS A 59 17.67 1.36 4.06
CA LYS A 59 18.93 1.57 4.79
C LYS A 59 19.84 2.58 4.10
N ALA A 60 20.04 2.47 2.79
CA ALA A 60 20.84 3.44 2.04
C ALA A 60 20.24 4.85 2.11
N VAL A 61 18.91 4.97 2.08
CA VAL A 61 18.21 6.25 2.31
C VAL A 61 18.48 6.76 3.72
N GLU A 62 18.29 5.96 4.77
CA GLU A 62 18.57 6.32 6.16
C GLU A 62 19.98 6.90 6.34
N GLU A 63 20.97 6.25 5.72
CA GLU A 63 22.38 6.62 5.78
C GLU A 63 22.78 7.81 4.88
N GLY A 64 21.88 8.25 4.00
CA GLY A 64 22.19 9.29 3.01
C GLY A 64 23.17 8.82 1.93
N ASN A 65 23.27 7.51 1.68
CA ASN A 65 24.20 6.92 0.73
C ASN A 65 23.65 7.00 -0.70
N GLU A 66 23.88 8.14 -1.37
CA GLU A 66 23.40 8.41 -2.73
C GLU A 66 23.82 7.34 -3.75
N GLU A 67 25.07 6.91 -3.70
CA GLU A 67 25.60 5.89 -4.61
C GLU A 67 24.86 4.56 -4.44
N LYS A 68 24.65 4.14 -3.20
CA LYS A 68 23.94 2.89 -2.92
C LYS A 68 22.47 2.96 -3.31
N VAL A 69 21.81 4.10 -3.07
CA VAL A 69 20.44 4.33 -3.55
C VAL A 69 20.38 4.18 -5.07
N ARG A 70 21.30 4.82 -5.81
CA ARG A 70 21.39 4.72 -7.28
C ARG A 70 21.62 3.29 -7.77
N GLU A 71 22.42 2.50 -7.07
CA GLU A 71 22.64 1.08 -7.41
C GLU A 71 21.36 0.24 -7.28
N LEU A 72 20.55 0.51 -6.25
CA LEU A 72 19.40 -0.31 -5.89
C LEU A 72 18.13 0.02 -6.68
N VAL A 73 18.11 1.14 -7.40
CA VAL A 73 16.99 1.56 -8.23
C VAL A 73 17.28 1.40 -9.73
N THR A 74 16.23 1.41 -10.53
CA THR A 74 16.31 1.53 -12.00
C THR A 74 16.82 2.93 -12.40
N PRO A 75 17.48 3.08 -13.57
CA PRO A 75 17.89 4.39 -14.07
C PRO A 75 16.72 5.39 -14.18
N GLU A 76 15.55 4.92 -14.57
CA GLU A 76 14.34 5.73 -14.71
C GLU A 76 13.87 6.27 -13.35
N LEU A 77 13.81 5.39 -12.34
CA LEU A 77 13.51 5.80 -10.97
C LEU A 77 14.58 6.76 -10.42
N TRP A 78 15.85 6.48 -10.69
CA TRP A 78 16.95 7.34 -10.24
C TRP A 78 16.82 8.78 -10.78
N SER A 79 16.61 8.93 -12.08
CA SER A 79 16.42 10.25 -12.71
C SER A 79 15.28 11.02 -12.03
N HIS A 80 14.16 10.33 -11.78
CA HIS A 80 13.01 10.94 -11.12
C HIS A 80 13.31 11.34 -9.66
N LEU A 81 13.98 10.48 -8.88
CA LEU A 81 14.39 10.83 -7.51
C LEU A 81 15.32 12.05 -7.47
N LYS A 82 16.19 12.24 -8.47
CA LYS A 82 17.03 13.44 -8.59
C LYS A 82 16.22 14.68 -8.93
N GLU A 83 15.31 14.59 -9.90
CA GLU A 83 14.44 15.70 -10.32
C GLU A 83 13.58 16.23 -9.16
N GLU A 84 13.04 15.31 -8.35
CA GLU A 84 12.24 15.65 -7.17
C GLU A 84 13.09 16.10 -5.97
N GLY A 85 14.43 16.05 -6.05
CA GLY A 85 15.31 16.42 -4.94
C GLY A 85 15.13 15.55 -3.70
N PHE A 86 14.79 14.27 -3.88
CA PHE A 86 14.39 13.35 -2.80
C PHE A 86 15.44 13.24 -1.69
N LEU A 87 16.71 13.02 -2.05
CA LEU A 87 17.79 12.86 -1.07
C LEU A 87 18.10 14.15 -0.32
N GLN A 88 17.99 15.32 -0.97
CA GLN A 88 18.17 16.61 -0.31
C GLN A 88 17.07 16.84 0.73
N GLN A 89 15.82 16.52 0.39
CA GLN A 89 14.69 16.61 1.31
C GLN A 89 14.85 15.64 2.49
N TRP A 90 15.32 14.42 2.23
CA TRP A 90 15.62 13.44 3.27
C TRP A 90 16.75 13.90 4.20
N GLN A 91 17.83 14.46 3.65
CA GLN A 91 18.94 14.98 4.45
C GLN A 91 18.47 16.14 5.35
N ALA A 92 17.65 17.05 4.82
CA ALA A 92 17.05 18.12 5.62
C ALA A 92 16.20 17.55 6.78
N ARG A 93 15.47 16.46 6.53
CA ARG A 93 14.70 15.74 7.56
C ARG A 93 15.60 15.11 8.62
N LYS A 94 16.67 14.41 8.23
CA LYS A 94 17.65 13.83 9.18
C LYS A 94 18.35 14.91 10.00
N ASN A 95 18.60 16.08 9.44
CA ASN A 95 19.14 17.21 10.21
C ASN A 95 18.15 17.72 11.27
N MET A 96 16.85 17.74 10.97
CA MET A 96 15.80 18.11 11.94
C MET A 96 15.54 17.01 12.98
N GLU A 97 15.76 15.75 12.62
CA GLU A 97 15.51 14.59 13.44
C GLU A 97 16.62 13.52 13.29
N PRO A 98 17.79 13.71 13.95
CA PRO A 98 18.95 12.84 13.73
C PRO A 98 18.72 11.36 14.08
N GLY A 99 17.87 11.10 15.09
CA GLY A 99 17.54 9.76 15.54
C GLY A 99 16.47 9.04 14.73
N LEU A 100 15.92 9.66 13.66
CA LEU A 100 15.00 8.98 12.75
C LEU A 100 15.72 7.81 12.08
N ARG A 101 15.23 6.58 12.27
CA ARG A 101 15.89 5.36 11.78
C ARG A 101 14.92 4.43 11.08
N PHE A 102 15.37 3.78 10.03
CA PHE A 102 14.60 2.73 9.38
C PHE A 102 14.70 1.46 10.22
N VAL A 103 13.54 0.90 10.57
CA VAL A 103 13.43 -0.33 11.35
C VAL A 103 13.40 -1.51 10.39
N LEU A 104 12.36 -1.57 9.55
CA LEU A 104 12.11 -2.69 8.64
C LEU A 104 11.00 -2.36 7.63
N PHE A 105 10.81 -3.24 6.66
CA PHE A 105 9.66 -3.22 5.76
C PHE A 105 8.80 -4.46 6.04
N LEU A 106 7.59 -4.29 6.58
CA LEU A 106 6.64 -5.37 6.84
C LEU A 106 5.91 -5.72 5.56
N VAL A 107 6.28 -6.83 4.92
CA VAL A 107 5.57 -7.33 3.75
C VAL A 107 4.20 -7.88 4.15
N ALA A 108 3.14 -7.34 3.57
CA ALA A 108 1.77 -7.84 3.69
C ALA A 108 1.43 -8.82 2.56
N GLU A 109 1.80 -8.46 1.33
CA GLU A 109 1.58 -9.26 0.13
C GLU A 109 2.76 -9.12 -0.82
N GLN A 110 3.03 -10.16 -1.62
CA GLN A 110 4.11 -10.12 -2.59
C GLN A 110 3.86 -11.10 -3.73
N ASN A 111 4.46 -10.82 -4.88
CA ASN A 111 4.54 -11.78 -5.99
C ASN A 111 5.91 -11.68 -6.68
N VAL A 112 6.38 -12.80 -7.22
CA VAL A 112 7.62 -12.89 -8.00
C VAL A 112 7.32 -13.70 -9.26
N ASP A 113 7.47 -13.04 -10.41
CA ASP A 113 7.47 -13.65 -11.73
C ASP A 113 8.92 -13.72 -12.21
N GLU A 114 9.57 -14.86 -11.97
CA GLU A 114 10.97 -15.06 -12.35
C GLU A 114 11.16 -15.10 -13.88
N GLU A 115 10.16 -15.56 -14.63
CA GLU A 115 10.21 -15.68 -16.09
C GLU A 115 10.13 -14.30 -16.74
N ALA A 116 9.20 -13.44 -16.29
CA ALA A 116 9.08 -12.07 -16.76
C ALA A 116 10.12 -11.13 -16.14
N GLY A 117 10.86 -11.57 -15.11
CA GLY A 117 11.84 -10.76 -14.39
C GLY A 117 11.19 -9.60 -13.62
N ARG A 118 10.03 -9.85 -13.01
CA ARG A 118 9.22 -8.84 -12.30
C ARG A 118 8.90 -9.34 -10.91
N ALA A 119 8.91 -8.43 -9.94
CA ALA A 119 8.42 -8.72 -8.60
C ALA A 119 7.70 -7.49 -8.04
N TRP A 120 6.84 -7.70 -7.06
CA TRP A 120 6.30 -6.62 -6.27
C TRP A 120 6.09 -7.06 -4.82
N ALA A 121 6.18 -6.10 -3.91
CA ALA A 121 5.80 -6.26 -2.52
C ALA A 121 4.94 -5.10 -2.07
N ARG A 122 3.83 -5.40 -1.42
CA ARG A 122 3.01 -4.45 -0.69
C ARG A 122 3.30 -4.61 0.79
N GLY A 123 3.54 -3.51 1.48
CA GLY A 123 3.90 -3.56 2.88
C GLY A 123 3.94 -2.20 3.56
N GLN A 124 4.54 -2.18 4.75
CA GLN A 124 4.69 -0.97 5.55
C GLN A 124 6.18 -0.72 5.81
N ALA A 125 6.68 0.45 5.41
CA ALA A 125 8.00 0.91 5.83
C ALA A 125 7.90 1.50 7.24
N GLU A 126 8.58 0.89 8.19
CA GLU A 126 8.56 1.27 9.60
C GLU A 126 9.77 2.13 9.95
N TRP A 127 9.50 3.30 10.51
CA TRP A 127 10.50 4.27 10.93
C TRP A 127 10.34 4.58 12.41
N ASP A 128 11.43 4.51 13.16
CA ASP A 128 11.42 4.92 14.56
C ASP A 128 11.85 6.38 14.68
N SER A 129 10.92 7.20 15.20
CA SER A 129 11.09 8.62 15.47
C SER A 129 11.25 8.83 16.98
N PRO A 130 12.35 9.45 17.44
CA PRO A 130 12.52 9.78 18.87
C PRO A 130 11.40 10.68 19.43
N ARG A 131 10.69 11.41 18.57
CA ARG A 131 9.62 12.34 18.97
C ARG A 131 8.23 11.72 18.89
N LYS A 132 8.01 10.76 17.99
CA LYS A 132 6.67 10.24 17.66
C LYS A 132 6.52 8.74 17.90
N GLY A 133 7.60 8.03 18.22
CA GLY A 133 7.63 6.57 18.22
C GLY A 133 7.65 6.02 16.80
N ILE A 134 7.04 4.85 16.59
CA ILE A 134 6.98 4.20 15.29
C ILE A 134 6.04 4.94 14.34
N ILE A 135 6.53 5.27 13.15
CA ILE A 135 5.81 5.86 12.04
C ILE A 135 5.87 4.88 10.88
N SER A 136 4.70 4.54 10.34
CA SER A 136 4.56 3.57 9.25
C SER A 136 4.07 4.26 7.97
N SER A 137 4.64 3.91 6.82
CA SER A 137 4.10 4.28 5.50
C SER A 137 3.72 3.03 4.71
N GLU A 138 2.45 2.96 4.27
CA GLU A 138 2.00 1.86 3.40
C GLU A 138 2.45 2.10 1.96
N GLU A 139 3.09 1.09 1.38
CA GLU A 139 3.75 1.23 0.08
C GLU A 139 3.65 -0.04 -0.74
N THR A 140 3.55 0.12 -2.06
CA THR A 140 3.79 -0.95 -3.03
C THR A 140 5.10 -0.70 -3.74
N ILE A 141 6.04 -1.63 -3.61
CA ILE A 141 7.35 -1.60 -4.24
C ILE A 141 7.33 -2.53 -5.44
N ARG A 142 7.61 -2.00 -6.63
CA ARG A 142 7.79 -2.79 -7.85
C ARG A 142 9.27 -2.97 -8.14
N LEU A 143 9.66 -4.18 -8.50
CA LEU A 143 11.03 -4.54 -8.83
C LEU A 143 11.13 -5.13 -10.23
N LEU A 144 12.25 -4.84 -10.88
CA LEU A 144 12.63 -5.41 -12.17
C LEU A 144 13.98 -6.08 -12.06
N ARG A 145 14.13 -7.20 -12.76
CA ARG A 145 15.39 -7.93 -12.85
C ARG A 145 16.29 -7.28 -13.90
N PHE A 146 17.49 -6.87 -13.49
CA PHE A 146 18.55 -6.32 -14.33
C PHE A 146 19.74 -7.27 -14.30
N GLY A 147 19.81 -8.19 -15.27
CA GLY A 147 20.78 -9.27 -15.24
C GLY A 147 20.55 -10.17 -14.02
N ASN A 148 21.54 -10.23 -13.13
CA ASN A 148 21.48 -11.08 -11.92
C ASN A 148 21.00 -10.34 -10.67
N THR A 149 20.59 -9.07 -10.78
CA THR A 149 20.17 -8.26 -9.63
C THR A 149 18.74 -7.75 -9.77
N TRP A 150 18.08 -7.53 -8.64
CA TRP A 150 16.78 -6.88 -8.57
C TRP A 150 16.95 -5.40 -8.26
N LYS A 151 16.24 -4.56 -9.00
CA LYS A 151 16.23 -3.11 -8.80
C LYS A 151 14.81 -2.61 -8.58
N ILE A 152 14.65 -1.63 -7.69
CA ILE A 152 13.37 -0.97 -7.48
C ILE A 152 13.05 -0.11 -8.71
N ALA A 153 11.90 -0.39 -9.31
CA ALA A 153 11.37 0.32 -10.47
C ALA A 153 10.35 1.38 -10.07
N ALA A 154 9.58 1.15 -9.00
CA ALA A 154 8.64 2.12 -8.47
C ALA A 154 8.40 1.91 -6.98
N ILE A 155 8.10 3.00 -6.28
CA ILE A 155 7.63 3.02 -4.89
C ILE A 155 6.32 3.82 -4.90
N GLU A 156 5.23 3.16 -4.57
CA GLU A 156 3.88 3.72 -4.64
C GLU A 156 3.27 3.79 -3.24
N SER A 157 3.30 4.97 -2.62
CA SER A 157 2.67 5.26 -1.32
C SER A 157 1.14 5.46 -1.41
N GLU A 158 0.61 5.61 -2.62
CA GLU A 158 -0.83 5.65 -2.93
C GLU A 158 -1.11 4.77 -4.15
N SER A 159 -1.11 3.45 -3.93
CA SER A 159 -1.41 2.47 -4.97
C SER A 159 -2.92 2.28 -5.13
N PRO A 160 -3.43 2.04 -6.36
CA PRO A 160 -4.82 1.62 -6.54
C PRO A 160 -5.13 0.34 -5.74
N VAL A 161 -4.13 -0.52 -5.52
CA VAL A 161 -4.20 -1.72 -4.68
C VAL A 161 -4.52 -1.35 -3.22
N TYR A 162 -3.81 -0.35 -2.67
CA TYR A 162 -4.07 0.14 -1.31
C TYR A 162 -5.50 0.68 -1.19
N THR A 163 -5.95 1.50 -2.15
CA THR A 163 -7.33 2.02 -2.13
C THR A 163 -8.37 0.91 -2.18
N ALA A 164 -8.13 -0.16 -2.95
CA ALA A 164 -9.01 -1.32 -3.00
C ALA A 164 -9.03 -2.12 -1.69
N ASP A 165 -7.86 -2.42 -1.11
CA ASP A 165 -7.75 -3.11 0.19
C ASP A 165 -8.41 -2.28 1.30
N GLU A 166 -8.07 -1.00 1.41
CA GLU A 166 -8.59 -0.08 2.42
C GLU A 166 -10.11 0.12 2.30
N PHE A 167 -10.67 0.04 1.09
CA PHE A 167 -12.11 0.06 0.89
C PHE A 167 -12.81 -1.13 1.58
N TYR A 168 -12.32 -2.35 1.37
CA TYR A 168 -12.88 -3.54 2.00
C TYR A 168 -12.58 -3.59 3.51
N ARG A 169 -11.38 -3.17 3.94
CA ARG A 169 -11.05 -3.02 5.36
C ARG A 169 -11.95 -2.01 6.06
N ALA A 170 -12.31 -0.91 5.42
CA ALA A 170 -13.24 0.07 5.97
C ALA A 170 -14.65 -0.52 6.13
N ILE A 171 -15.13 -1.35 5.18
CA ILE A 171 -16.39 -2.09 5.34
C ILE A 171 -16.30 -3.08 6.51
N GLN A 172 -15.21 -3.84 6.60
CA GLN A 172 -14.93 -4.76 7.69
C GLN A 172 -14.92 -4.06 9.06
N ARG A 173 -14.43 -2.82 9.14
CA ARG A 173 -14.46 -2.00 10.38
C ARG A 173 -15.79 -1.27 10.61
N GLY A 174 -16.68 -1.24 9.62
CA GLY A 174 -17.90 -0.43 9.67
C GLY A 174 -17.64 1.08 9.58
N ASP A 175 -16.49 1.51 9.06
CA ASP A 175 -16.15 2.93 8.87
C ASP A 175 -16.72 3.45 7.55
N TRP A 176 -18.02 3.74 7.54
CA TRP A 176 -18.73 4.18 6.35
C TRP A 176 -18.30 5.57 5.85
N ASN A 177 -17.69 6.39 6.71
CA ASN A 177 -17.13 7.67 6.30
C ASN A 177 -15.89 7.44 5.44
N ARG A 178 -15.02 6.51 5.87
CA ARG A 178 -13.86 6.11 5.09
C ARG A 178 -14.25 5.45 3.78
N VAL A 179 -15.20 4.50 3.79
CA VAL A 179 -15.75 3.88 2.57
C VAL A 179 -16.21 4.96 1.59
N ARG A 180 -17.01 5.94 2.06
CA ARG A 180 -17.48 7.05 1.20
C ARG A 180 -16.35 7.90 0.63
N SER A 181 -15.26 8.12 1.39
CA SER A 181 -14.12 8.93 0.94
C SER A 181 -13.29 8.27 -0.16
N LEU A 182 -13.33 6.94 -0.25
CA LEU A 182 -12.57 6.15 -1.23
C LEU A 182 -13.34 5.89 -2.52
N VAL A 183 -14.63 6.27 -2.57
CA VAL A 183 -15.51 6.02 -3.71
C VAL A 183 -15.85 7.32 -4.40
N ASP A 184 -15.91 7.29 -5.73
CA ASP A 184 -16.38 8.40 -6.53
C ASP A 184 -17.78 8.87 -6.08
N PRO A 185 -18.02 10.18 -5.88
CA PRO A 185 -19.28 10.67 -5.34
C PRO A 185 -20.53 10.25 -6.12
N ASP A 186 -20.44 10.15 -7.46
CA ASP A 186 -21.56 9.74 -8.29
C ASP A 186 -21.76 8.24 -8.25
N TYR A 187 -20.69 7.46 -8.13
CA TYR A 187 -20.81 6.02 -7.88
C TYR A 187 -21.38 5.72 -6.49
N TRP A 188 -20.93 6.43 -5.45
CA TRP A 188 -21.48 6.32 -4.10
C TRP A 188 -22.99 6.60 -4.07
N ARG A 189 -23.45 7.62 -4.80
CA ARG A 189 -24.88 7.95 -4.91
C ARG A 189 -25.65 6.79 -5.51
N ARG A 190 -25.13 6.16 -6.58
CA ARG A 190 -25.73 4.98 -7.23
C ARG A 190 -25.81 3.77 -6.31
N LEU A 191 -24.73 3.44 -5.61
CA LEU A 191 -24.71 2.35 -4.62
C LEU A 191 -25.73 2.61 -3.49
N SER A 192 -25.82 3.85 -3.03
CA SER A 192 -26.75 4.25 -1.98
C SER A 192 -28.21 4.15 -2.43
N SER A 193 -28.54 4.66 -3.63
CA SER A 193 -29.90 4.60 -4.18
C SER A 193 -30.36 3.18 -4.51
N ALA A 194 -29.43 2.29 -4.87
CA ALA A 194 -29.70 0.88 -5.09
C ALA A 194 -29.85 0.07 -3.78
N GLY A 195 -29.72 0.72 -2.62
CA GLY A 195 -29.86 0.07 -1.31
C GLY A 195 -28.66 -0.78 -0.87
N ILE A 196 -27.59 -0.85 -1.69
CA ILE A 196 -26.39 -1.67 -1.41
C ILE A 196 -25.70 -1.21 -0.13
N ILE A 197 -25.50 0.09 0.05
CA ILE A 197 -24.84 0.63 1.27
C ILE A 197 -25.65 0.31 2.53
N SER A 198 -26.98 0.40 2.46
CA SER A 198 -27.86 0.07 3.59
C SER A 198 -27.84 -1.43 3.90
N ALA A 199 -27.80 -2.29 2.87
CA ALA A 199 -27.68 -3.72 3.03
C ALA A 199 -26.34 -4.11 3.68
N LEU A 200 -25.22 -3.55 3.20
CA LEU A 200 -23.90 -3.78 3.79
C LEU A 200 -23.82 -3.32 5.24
N LYS A 201 -24.41 -2.16 5.57
CA LYS A 201 -24.50 -1.66 6.96
C LYS A 201 -25.22 -2.65 7.87
N LYS A 202 -26.39 -3.12 7.42
CA LYS A 202 -27.22 -4.06 8.17
C LYS A 202 -26.51 -5.39 8.36
N ASP A 203 -25.94 -5.95 7.30
CA ASP A 203 -25.27 -7.26 7.34
C ASP A 203 -23.98 -7.20 8.19
N ARG A 204 -23.20 -6.12 8.07
CA ARG A 204 -22.04 -5.89 8.93
C ARG A 204 -22.40 -5.81 10.42
N GLN A 205 -23.49 -5.11 10.75
CA GLN A 205 -23.98 -4.99 12.12
C GLN A 205 -24.50 -6.32 12.69
N ALA A 206 -25.05 -7.18 11.84
CA ALA A 206 -25.53 -8.50 12.24
C ALA A 206 -24.40 -9.52 12.45
N SER A 207 -23.20 -9.26 11.92
CA SER A 207 -22.05 -10.15 12.03
C SER A 207 -21.39 -10.10 13.42
N SER A 208 -21.47 -11.20 14.15
CA SER A 208 -20.90 -11.38 15.50
C SER A 208 -19.51 -12.04 15.51
N ALA A 209 -19.06 -12.60 14.38
CA ALA A 209 -17.86 -13.43 14.30
C ALA A 209 -16.52 -12.66 14.32
N GLY A 210 -16.54 -11.34 14.56
CA GLY A 210 -15.35 -10.48 14.56
C GLY A 210 -14.81 -10.16 13.16
N VAL A 211 -14.74 -11.14 12.26
CA VAL A 211 -14.36 -10.97 10.84
C VAL A 211 -15.59 -11.14 9.95
N TYR A 212 -16.05 -10.03 9.38
CA TYR A 212 -17.20 -9.95 8.48
C TYR A 212 -16.83 -10.19 7.03
N LEU A 213 -15.69 -9.67 6.57
CA LEU A 213 -15.15 -9.96 5.24
C LEU A 213 -13.62 -9.89 5.21
N VAL A 214 -13.04 -10.53 4.21
CA VAL A 214 -11.63 -10.39 3.81
C VAL A 214 -11.60 -10.17 2.29
N PHE A 215 -10.71 -9.29 1.83
CA PHE A 215 -10.45 -9.11 0.40
C PHE A 215 -9.06 -9.62 0.07
N TYR A 216 -8.96 -10.57 -0.85
CA TYR A 216 -7.72 -11.15 -1.32
C TYR A 216 -7.45 -10.65 -2.73
N ILE A 217 -6.30 -10.01 -2.94
CA ILE A 217 -5.96 -9.40 -4.23
C ILE A 217 -5.28 -10.43 -5.12
N ASN A 218 -5.86 -10.67 -6.29
CA ASN A 218 -5.35 -11.63 -7.27
C ASN A 218 -4.42 -10.95 -8.28
N ASP A 219 -4.85 -9.80 -8.80
CA ASP A 219 -4.14 -9.10 -9.86
C ASP A 219 -4.51 -7.60 -9.87
N TYR A 220 -3.69 -6.80 -10.52
CA TYR A 220 -3.96 -5.39 -10.73
C TYR A 220 -3.21 -4.86 -11.95
N GLY A 221 -3.79 -3.84 -12.60
CA GLY A 221 -3.18 -3.22 -13.76
C GLY A 221 -3.43 -1.72 -13.80
N LEU A 222 -2.45 -0.99 -14.33
CA LEU A 222 -2.64 0.39 -14.74
C LEU A 222 -3.09 0.39 -16.21
N VAL A 223 -4.22 1.00 -16.51
CA VAL A 223 -4.67 1.21 -17.90
C VAL A 223 -3.92 2.41 -18.47
N ASP A 224 -3.82 3.47 -17.69
CA ASP A 224 -2.96 4.62 -17.94
C ASP A 224 -2.49 5.25 -16.61
N LYS A 225 -1.96 6.47 -16.67
CA LYS A 225 -1.42 7.20 -15.51
C LYS A 225 -2.47 7.55 -14.45
N ASP A 226 -3.73 7.67 -14.84
CA ASP A 226 -4.83 8.13 -14.00
C ASP A 226 -5.95 7.09 -13.88
N THR A 227 -5.82 5.91 -14.49
CA THR A 227 -6.80 4.83 -14.42
C THR A 227 -6.16 3.48 -14.17
N ALA A 228 -6.81 2.70 -13.31
CA ALA A 228 -6.33 1.40 -12.87
C ALA A 228 -7.49 0.45 -12.64
N TRP A 229 -7.17 -0.83 -12.54
CA TRP A 229 -8.09 -1.85 -12.05
C TRP A 229 -7.38 -2.73 -11.01
N VAL A 230 -8.15 -3.23 -10.06
CA VAL A 230 -7.71 -4.21 -9.06
C VAL A 230 -8.71 -5.34 -9.05
N GLN A 231 -8.22 -6.56 -9.22
CA GLN A 231 -9.02 -7.77 -9.19
C GLN A 231 -8.71 -8.56 -7.93
N GLY A 232 -9.73 -9.10 -7.30
CA GLY A 232 -9.57 -9.93 -6.12
C GLY A 232 -10.85 -10.64 -5.73
N ASP A 233 -10.74 -11.51 -4.74
CA ASP A 233 -11.86 -12.27 -4.20
C ASP A 233 -12.24 -11.73 -2.84
N VAL A 234 -13.54 -11.48 -2.67
CA VAL A 234 -14.08 -11.07 -1.38
C VAL A 234 -14.70 -12.29 -0.72
N ILE A 235 -14.16 -12.66 0.42
CA ILE A 235 -14.64 -13.76 1.24
C ILE A 235 -15.52 -13.17 2.33
N TRP A 236 -16.82 -13.41 2.23
CA TRP A 236 -17.81 -12.95 3.20
C TRP A 236 -17.97 -13.96 4.34
N HIS A 237 -18.22 -13.45 5.53
CA HIS A 237 -18.41 -14.20 6.78
C HIS A 237 -17.44 -15.40 6.93
N PRO A 238 -16.11 -15.21 6.76
CA PRO A 238 -15.13 -16.28 6.58
C PRO A 238 -15.06 -17.27 7.75
N LEU A 239 -15.48 -16.84 8.95
CA LEU A 239 -15.45 -17.65 10.17
C LEU A 239 -16.80 -18.30 10.49
N THR A 240 -17.71 -18.39 9.51
CA THR A 240 -19.05 -18.94 9.70
C THR A 240 -19.40 -19.98 8.64
N THR A 241 -20.42 -20.80 8.90
CA THR A 241 -20.97 -21.77 7.94
C THR A 241 -21.67 -21.13 6.74
N LYS A 242 -21.88 -19.81 6.77
CA LYS A 242 -22.45 -19.02 5.67
C LYS A 242 -21.37 -18.35 4.83
N SER A 243 -20.11 -18.77 4.94
CA SER A 243 -19.05 -18.18 4.14
C SER A 243 -19.32 -18.39 2.65
N PHE A 244 -19.10 -17.34 1.86
CA PHE A 244 -19.14 -17.40 0.42
C PHE A 244 -18.12 -16.43 -0.16
N GLU A 245 -17.63 -16.80 -1.33
CA GLU A 245 -16.64 -16.03 -2.07
C GLU A 245 -17.31 -15.36 -3.26
N THR A 246 -16.87 -14.15 -3.60
CA THR A 246 -17.36 -13.47 -4.78
C THR A 246 -16.19 -12.72 -5.44
N PRO A 247 -15.91 -12.97 -6.73
CA PRO A 247 -14.88 -12.26 -7.45
C PRO A 247 -15.30 -10.81 -7.68
N ALA A 248 -14.37 -9.88 -7.49
CA ALA A 248 -14.57 -8.46 -7.69
C ALA A 248 -13.51 -7.88 -8.62
N THR A 249 -13.92 -6.95 -9.47
CA THR A 249 -12.99 -6.08 -10.19
C THR A 249 -13.34 -4.62 -9.92
N LEU A 250 -12.42 -3.91 -9.28
CA LEU A 250 -12.56 -2.52 -8.92
C LEU A 250 -11.89 -1.69 -10.01
N SER A 251 -12.60 -0.73 -10.58
CA SER A 251 -12.02 0.27 -11.49
C SER A 251 -11.76 1.55 -10.71
N LEU A 252 -10.52 2.05 -10.77
CA LEU A 252 -10.06 3.19 -10.00
C LEU A 252 -9.59 4.32 -10.91
N ARG A 253 -9.73 5.55 -10.40
CA ARG A 253 -9.24 6.76 -11.05
C ARG A 253 -8.39 7.57 -10.08
N LYS A 254 -7.25 8.08 -10.54
CA LYS A 254 -6.38 8.96 -9.78
C LYS A 254 -6.97 10.38 -9.72
N THR A 255 -6.97 10.96 -8.54
CA THR A 255 -7.36 12.36 -8.30
C THR A 255 -6.22 13.09 -7.61
N ARG A 256 -6.37 14.40 -7.40
CA ARG A 256 -5.41 15.19 -6.60
C ARG A 256 -5.30 14.72 -5.14
N LYS A 257 -6.25 13.92 -4.65
CA LYS A 257 -6.32 13.41 -3.28
C LYS A 257 -5.98 11.91 -3.18
N GLY A 258 -5.49 11.31 -4.26
CA GLY A 258 -5.22 9.88 -4.38
C GLY A 258 -6.24 9.15 -5.26
N TRP A 259 -6.20 7.83 -5.24
CA TRP A 259 -7.10 6.98 -6.03
C TRP A 259 -8.49 6.89 -5.41
N ILE A 260 -9.51 6.86 -6.27
CA ILE A 260 -10.91 6.63 -5.90
C ILE A 260 -11.50 5.50 -6.74
N ILE A 261 -12.39 4.72 -6.14
CA ILE A 261 -13.13 3.65 -6.81
C ILE A 261 -14.28 4.26 -7.60
N THR A 262 -14.28 4.04 -8.90
CA THR A 262 -15.29 4.54 -9.83
C THR A 262 -16.34 3.50 -10.19
N HIS A 263 -15.99 2.22 -10.09
CA HIS A 263 -16.87 1.09 -10.39
C HIS A 263 -16.38 -0.19 -9.71
N ILE A 264 -17.30 -1.13 -9.42
CA ILE A 264 -17.02 -2.46 -8.89
C ILE A 264 -17.88 -3.46 -9.67
N ALA A 265 -17.25 -4.34 -10.45
CA ALA A 265 -17.89 -5.42 -11.18
C ALA A 265 -17.85 -6.73 -10.37
N GLY A 266 -18.76 -7.66 -10.65
CA GLY A 266 -18.85 -8.99 -10.02
C GLY A 266 -19.66 -9.06 -8.72
N HIS A 267 -19.80 -7.95 -8.00
CA HIS A 267 -20.54 -7.90 -6.72
C HIS A 267 -21.86 -7.14 -6.77
N TRP A 268 -21.80 -5.92 -7.30
CA TRP A 268 -22.86 -4.93 -7.13
C TRP A 268 -23.27 -4.33 -8.46
N GLU A 269 -23.61 -5.22 -9.40
CA GLU A 269 -24.09 -4.82 -10.71
C GLU A 269 -25.43 -4.11 -10.59
N ILE A 270 -25.39 -2.78 -10.60
CA ILE A 270 -26.58 -1.95 -10.80
C ILE A 270 -26.93 -2.07 -12.28
N ARG A 271 -27.83 -3.00 -12.62
CA ARG A 271 -28.40 -3.07 -13.96
C ARG A 271 -29.11 -1.73 -14.25
N LYS A 272 -28.74 -1.12 -15.37
CA LYS A 272 -29.43 0.07 -15.90
C LYS A 272 -30.86 -0.26 -16.28
#